data_AF-A0AAV3Y452-F1
#
_entry.id   AF-A0AAV3Y452-F1
#
_cell.length_a   1.000
_cell.length_b   1.000
_cell.length_c   1.000
_cell.angle_alpha   90.00
_cell.angle_beta   90.00
_cell.angle_gamma   90.00
#
_symmetry.space_group_name_H-M   'P 1'
#
loop_
_entity.id
_entity.type
_entity.pdbx_description
1 polymer ?
#
loop_
_entity_poly.entity_id
_entity_poly.type
_entity_poly.pdbx_seq_one_letter_code
_entity_poly.pdbx_strand_id
1 'polypeptide(L)'
;MNCITNVAKCTARVRVHYTSRERPDDYTFAVARGTNIPHTGSGYVYRIRPGKDQSPCPDCHGKRKSSWWKIYVRTACHVVFNTHEAKAAKVDLFFDDEKACEDGRIKTMLGMEVVEKNLNGDRCELVCVTHDLVLVKELESLME
;
A
#
# COMPACT_ATOMS: atom_id res chain seq x y z
N MET A 1 18.41 -4.19 -18.84
CA MET A 1 17.81 -4.01 -17.50
C MET A 1 17.93 -2.54 -17.14
N ASN A 2 16.82 -1.80 -17.04
CA ASN A 2 16.84 -0.37 -16.73
C ASN A 2 16.29 -0.17 -15.32
N CYS A 3 17.20 -0.13 -14.34
CA CYS A 3 16.85 -0.07 -12.91
C CYS A 3 15.99 1.16 -12.57
N ILE A 4 16.17 2.27 -13.27
CA ILE A 4 15.37 3.49 -13.06
C ILE A 4 13.91 3.25 -13.43
N THR A 5 13.66 2.68 -14.61
CA THR A 5 12.30 2.38 -15.06
C THR A 5 11.61 1.34 -14.18
N ASN A 6 12.35 0.33 -13.71
CA ASN A 6 11.79 -0.68 -12.82
C ASN A 6 11.38 -0.09 -11.46
N VAL A 7 12.22 0.75 -10.86
CA VAL A 7 11.87 1.46 -9.61
C VAL A 7 10.68 2.38 -9.80
N ALA A 8 10.59 3.08 -10.93
CA ALA A 8 9.43 3.92 -11.26
C ALA A 8 8.14 3.10 -11.31
N LYS A 9 8.15 1.93 -11.97
CA LYS A 9 6.98 1.03 -12.05
C LYS A 9 6.61 0.40 -10.71
N CYS A 10 7.57 0.19 -9.81
CA CYS A 10 7.32 -0.25 -8.44
C CYS A 10 6.88 0.88 -7.50
N THR A 11 6.89 2.13 -7.95
CA THR A 11 6.38 3.27 -7.19
C THR A 11 4.86 3.18 -7.13
N ALA A 12 4.30 3.51 -5.97
CA ALA A 12 2.89 3.43 -5.69
C ALA A 12 2.36 4.76 -5.15
N ARG A 13 1.11 5.09 -5.51
CA ARG A 13 0.35 6.18 -4.91
C ARG A 13 -0.47 5.62 -3.75
N VAL A 14 -0.20 6.11 -2.56
CA VAL A 14 -0.88 5.69 -1.32
C VAL A 14 -1.94 6.72 -0.96
N ARG A 15 -3.21 6.34 -1.06
CA ARG A 15 -4.37 7.18 -0.70
C ARG A 15 -4.93 6.73 0.63
N VAL A 16 -4.94 7.61 1.62
CA VAL A 16 -5.41 7.31 2.98
C VAL A 16 -6.70 8.09 3.23
N HIS A 17 -7.74 7.40 3.71
CA HIS A 17 -9.07 7.99 3.89
C HIS A 17 -9.49 8.13 5.36
N TYR A 18 -8.56 7.90 6.29
CA TYR A 18 -8.78 8.07 7.72
C TYR A 18 -7.47 8.46 8.41
N THR A 19 -7.53 9.46 9.27
CA THR A 19 -6.41 9.86 10.13
C THR A 19 -6.65 9.33 11.55
N SER A 20 -5.73 8.55 12.08
CA SER A 20 -5.87 7.91 13.39
C SER A 20 -5.79 8.91 14.53
N ARG A 21 -6.63 8.70 15.55
CA ARG A 21 -6.61 9.45 16.82
C ARG A 21 -5.29 9.30 17.61
N GLU A 22 -4.44 8.35 17.24
CA GLU A 22 -3.18 8.06 17.92
C GLU A 22 -1.99 8.87 17.38
N ARG A 23 -2.17 9.70 16.35
CA ARG A 23 -1.08 10.56 15.86
C ARG A 23 -0.57 11.48 16.98
N PRO A 24 0.74 11.77 17.10
CA PRO A 24 1.26 12.73 18.10
C PRO A 24 0.83 14.18 17.80
N ASP A 25 0.84 15.06 18.81
CA ASP A 25 0.42 16.48 18.72
C ASP A 25 1.25 17.29 17.71
N ASP A 26 2.56 17.12 17.74
CA ASP A 26 3.48 17.83 16.85
C ASP A 26 3.84 17.03 15.59
N TYR A 27 2.86 16.31 15.02
CA TYR A 27 3.08 15.45 13.86
C TYR A 27 2.13 15.78 12.70
N THR A 28 2.54 15.43 11.48
CA THR A 28 1.75 15.68 10.28
C THR A 28 0.33 15.10 10.43
N PHE A 29 -0.67 15.85 10.00
CA PHE A 29 -2.10 15.51 10.12
C PHE A 29 -2.63 15.36 11.57
N ALA A 30 -1.91 15.81 12.61
CA ALA A 30 -2.41 15.83 13.99
C ALA A 30 -3.75 16.57 14.12
N VAL A 31 -3.93 17.67 13.39
CA VAL A 31 -5.18 18.45 13.39
C VAL A 31 -6.37 17.71 12.77
N ALA A 32 -6.13 16.66 11.97
CA ALA A 32 -7.14 15.90 11.26
C ALA A 32 -7.51 14.58 11.95
N ARG A 33 -7.04 14.33 13.17
CA ARG A 33 -7.28 13.08 13.92
C ARG A 33 -8.76 12.73 14.01
N GLY A 34 -9.05 11.45 13.79
CA GLY A 34 -10.40 10.91 13.87
C GLY A 34 -11.30 11.33 12.72
N THR A 35 -10.79 12.06 11.71
CA THR A 35 -11.54 12.48 10.53
C THR A 35 -11.25 11.55 9.34
N ASN A 36 -12.10 11.66 8.33
CA ASN A 36 -11.95 10.98 7.05
C ASN A 36 -11.47 11.94 5.94
N ILE A 37 -10.74 13.01 6.30
CA ILE A 37 -10.16 13.92 5.31
C ILE A 37 -9.09 13.12 4.54
N PRO A 38 -9.23 12.99 3.21
CA PRO A 38 -8.30 12.18 2.43
C PRO A 38 -6.95 12.87 2.29
N HIS A 39 -5.87 12.10 2.39
CA HIS A 39 -4.53 12.55 2.05
C HIS A 39 -3.81 11.50 1.21
N THR A 40 -2.82 11.95 0.45
CA THR A 40 -2.07 11.09 -0.48
C THR A 40 -0.58 11.23 -0.21
N GLY A 41 0.14 10.14 -0.43
CA GLY A 41 1.60 10.12 -0.47
C GLY A 41 2.12 9.10 -1.46
N SER A 42 3.43 8.98 -1.54
CA SER A 42 4.11 7.96 -2.32
C SER A 42 4.55 6.78 -1.47
N GLY A 43 4.75 5.65 -2.12
CA GLY A 43 5.48 4.51 -1.57
C GLY A 43 6.13 3.72 -2.69
N TYR A 44 6.79 2.63 -2.36
CA TYR A 44 7.29 1.69 -3.36
C TYR A 44 7.21 0.25 -2.87
N VAL A 45 6.92 -0.65 -3.79
CA VAL A 45 6.94 -2.10 -3.55
C VAL A 45 8.39 -2.55 -3.43
N TYR A 46 8.74 -3.23 -2.34
CA TYR A 46 10.12 -3.68 -2.10
C TYR A 46 10.22 -5.17 -1.74
N ARG A 47 9.09 -5.83 -1.47
CA ARG A 47 9.06 -7.26 -1.14
C ARG A 47 7.68 -7.84 -1.42
N ILE A 48 7.68 -9.06 -1.95
CA ILE A 48 6.48 -9.86 -2.16
C ILE A 48 6.67 -11.19 -1.44
N ARG A 49 5.62 -11.68 -0.79
CA ARG A 49 5.61 -13.00 -0.14
C ARG A 49 4.29 -13.71 -0.42
N PRO A 50 4.31 -15.02 -0.66
CA PRO A 50 3.08 -15.80 -0.66
C PRO A 50 2.44 -15.75 0.73
N GLY A 51 1.12 -15.60 0.75
CA GLY A 51 0.32 -15.72 1.95
C GLY A 51 0.33 -17.17 2.44
N LYS A 52 0.51 -17.33 3.76
CA LYS A 52 0.23 -18.58 4.46
C LYS A 52 -1.15 -18.41 5.08
N ASP A 53 -2.00 -19.41 5.01
CA ASP A 53 -3.35 -19.44 5.61
C ASP A 53 -4.46 -18.69 4.83
N GLN A 54 -5.60 -18.46 5.49
CA GLN A 54 -6.76 -17.77 4.91
C GLN A 54 -6.40 -16.32 4.57
N SER A 55 -6.83 -15.86 3.39
CA SER A 55 -6.62 -14.48 2.98
C SER A 55 -7.38 -13.54 3.93
N PRO A 56 -6.72 -12.51 4.50
CA PRO A 56 -7.37 -11.53 5.36
C PRO A 56 -8.15 -10.48 4.54
N CYS A 57 -8.25 -10.66 3.21
CA CYS A 57 -8.99 -9.77 2.32
C CYS A 57 -10.47 -9.67 2.76
N PRO A 58 -10.99 -8.44 2.99
CA PRO A 58 -12.39 -8.22 3.37
C PRO A 58 -13.37 -8.84 2.36
N ASP A 59 -13.06 -8.73 1.07
CA ASP A 59 -13.91 -9.22 -0.03
C ASP A 59 -13.91 -10.76 -0.15
N CYS A 60 -12.97 -11.44 0.51
CA CYS A 60 -12.93 -12.90 0.50
C CYS A 60 -13.88 -13.53 1.52
N HIS A 61 -14.40 -12.77 2.51
CA HIS A 61 -15.31 -13.26 3.56
C HIS A 61 -14.87 -14.61 4.17
N GLY A 62 -13.57 -14.83 4.35
CA GLY A 62 -13.03 -16.10 4.87
C GLY A 62 -13.17 -17.32 3.94
N LYS A 63 -13.70 -17.14 2.71
CA LYS A 63 -13.68 -18.21 1.70
C LYS A 63 -12.23 -18.44 1.29
N ARG A 64 -11.81 -19.72 1.28
CA ARG A 64 -10.56 -20.18 0.64
C ARG A 64 -10.63 -19.85 -0.85
N LYS A 65 -10.33 -18.61 -1.23
CA LYS A 65 -9.85 -18.34 -2.57
C LYS A 65 -8.40 -18.84 -2.65
N SER A 66 -8.04 -19.19 -3.88
CA SER A 66 -6.70 -19.42 -4.41
C SER A 66 -5.59 -18.62 -3.73
N SER A 67 -4.35 -19.07 -3.97
CA SER A 67 -3.09 -18.36 -3.67
C SER A 67 -3.28 -16.84 -3.60
N TRP A 68 -2.79 -16.25 -2.52
CA TRP A 68 -2.79 -14.82 -2.27
C TRP A 68 -1.38 -14.38 -1.86
N TRP A 69 -1.10 -13.09 -1.97
CA TRP A 69 0.23 -12.55 -1.70
C TRP A 69 0.14 -11.35 -0.77
N LYS A 70 1.15 -11.25 0.09
CA LYS A 70 1.50 -10.04 0.84
C LYS A 70 2.44 -9.22 -0.03
N ILE A 71 2.05 -7.98 -0.30
CA ILE A 71 2.88 -7.00 -0.99
C ILE A 71 3.29 -5.96 0.03
N TYR A 72 4.60 -5.82 0.23
CA TYR A 72 5.16 -4.89 1.20
C TYR A 72 5.53 -3.59 0.48
N VAL A 73 4.94 -2.50 0.96
CA VAL A 73 5.12 -1.15 0.45
C VAL A 73 5.82 -0.33 1.51
N ARG A 74 6.96 0.26 1.16
CA ARG A 74 7.61 1.27 1.99
C ARG A 74 7.02 2.64 1.66
N THR A 75 6.58 3.33 2.69
CA THR A 75 6.02 4.69 2.62
C THR A 75 6.50 5.48 3.84
N ALA A 76 6.05 6.72 3.98
CA ALA A 76 6.39 7.54 5.13
C ALA A 76 5.40 7.36 6.28
N CYS A 77 5.87 7.51 7.53
CA CYS A 77 4.99 7.47 8.72
C CYS A 77 3.99 8.61 8.71
N HIS A 78 4.35 9.76 8.14
CA HIS A 78 3.40 10.85 7.96
C HIS A 78 2.28 10.52 6.97
N VAL A 79 2.51 9.61 6.00
CA VAL A 79 1.48 9.13 5.06
C VAL A 79 0.61 8.09 5.76
N VAL A 80 1.18 7.02 6.28
CA VAL A 80 0.46 5.97 7.04
C VAL A 80 1.09 5.81 8.40
N PHE A 81 0.37 6.14 9.46
CA PHE A 81 0.91 6.19 10.82
C PHE A 81 0.80 4.86 11.59
N ASN A 82 -0.31 4.13 11.40
CA ASN A 82 -0.59 2.87 12.09
C ASN A 82 -1.56 1.98 11.30
N THR A 83 -1.87 0.81 11.86
CA THR A 83 -2.77 -0.18 11.25
C THR A 83 -4.20 0.32 11.04
N HIS A 84 -4.69 1.28 11.83
CA HIS A 84 -6.02 1.87 11.59
C HIS A 84 -6.04 2.66 10.28
N GLU A 85 -5.01 3.46 10.02
CA GLU A 85 -4.88 4.19 8.76
C GLU A 85 -4.57 3.25 7.59
N ALA A 86 -3.75 2.21 7.81
CA ALA A 86 -3.44 1.20 6.80
C ALA A 86 -4.71 0.53 6.25
N LYS A 87 -5.65 0.16 7.13
CA LYS A 87 -6.93 -0.44 6.73
C LYS A 87 -7.84 0.52 5.95
N ALA A 88 -7.62 1.83 6.08
CA ALA A 88 -8.30 2.86 5.31
C ALA A 88 -7.49 3.32 4.09
N ALA A 89 -6.33 2.70 3.83
CA ALA A 89 -5.45 3.03 2.74
C ALA A 89 -5.74 2.19 1.49
N LYS A 90 -5.65 2.84 0.33
CA LYS A 90 -5.63 2.22 -0.99
C LYS A 90 -4.30 2.52 -1.64
N VAL A 91 -3.70 1.52 -2.27
CA VAL A 91 -2.39 1.64 -2.93
C VAL A 91 -2.57 1.40 -4.41
N ASP A 92 -2.33 2.44 -5.21
CA ASP A 92 -2.45 2.40 -6.66
C ASP A 92 -1.07 2.22 -7.29
N LEU A 93 -0.94 1.24 -8.18
CA LEU A 93 0.23 1.00 -9.03
C LEU A 93 -0.09 1.41 -10.46
N PHE A 94 0.96 1.69 -11.26
CA PHE A 94 0.86 2.08 -12.67
C PHE A 94 -0.03 3.31 -12.88
N PHE A 95 0.16 4.32 -12.02
CA PHE A 95 -0.61 5.57 -11.99
C PHE A 95 0.09 6.73 -12.71
N ASP A 96 1.21 6.45 -13.36
CA ASP A 96 2.14 7.41 -13.97
C ASP A 96 1.67 7.96 -15.33
N ASP A 97 0.68 7.32 -15.95
CA ASP A 97 0.05 7.76 -17.20
C ASP A 97 -1.36 8.27 -16.91
N GLU A 98 -1.67 9.50 -17.33
CA GLU A 98 -3.00 10.11 -17.16
C GLU A 98 -4.11 9.23 -17.77
N LYS A 99 -3.81 8.55 -18.88
CA LYS A 99 -4.74 7.61 -19.53
C LYS A 99 -4.87 6.28 -18.80
N ALA A 100 -3.96 5.94 -17.88
CA ALA A 100 -4.04 4.69 -17.15
C ALA A 100 -5.31 4.57 -16.31
N CYS A 101 -5.89 5.70 -15.88
CA CYS A 101 -7.18 5.72 -15.20
C CYS A 101 -8.34 5.37 -16.14
N GLU A 102 -8.31 5.85 -17.37
CA GLU A 102 -9.35 5.61 -18.40
C GLU A 102 -9.27 4.18 -18.96
N ASP A 103 -8.04 3.69 -19.15
CA ASP A 103 -7.76 2.37 -19.72
C ASP A 103 -7.87 1.23 -18.68
N GLY A 104 -8.16 1.54 -17.41
CA GLY A 104 -8.22 0.54 -16.33
C GLY A 104 -6.88 -0.13 -16.02
N ARG A 105 -5.76 0.50 -16.38
CA ARG A 105 -4.39 0.00 -16.14
C ARG A 105 -3.95 0.16 -14.68
N ILE A 106 -4.55 1.08 -13.94
CA ILE A 106 -4.28 1.27 -12.51
C ILE A 106 -4.68 0.01 -11.74
N LYS A 107 -3.72 -0.56 -11.01
CA LYS A 107 -3.95 -1.70 -10.12
C LYS A 107 -4.02 -1.20 -8.69
N THR A 108 -5.19 -1.31 -8.06
CA THR A 108 -5.40 -0.90 -6.67
C THR A 108 -5.36 -2.09 -5.73
N MET A 109 -4.54 -1.99 -4.69
CA MET A 109 -4.48 -2.92 -3.56
C MET A 109 -5.06 -2.27 -2.30
N LEU A 110 -5.57 -3.10 -1.40
CA LEU A 110 -6.03 -2.65 -0.08
C LEU A 110 -4.89 -2.79 0.93
N GLY A 111 -4.68 -1.72 1.72
CA GLY A 111 -3.80 -1.78 2.88
C GLY A 111 -4.42 -2.63 3.99
N MET A 112 -3.57 -3.36 4.72
CA MET A 112 -3.99 -4.27 5.78
C MET A 112 -3.44 -3.89 7.15
N GLU A 113 -2.14 -3.65 7.23
CA GLU A 113 -1.45 -3.40 8.50
C GLU A 113 -0.12 -2.69 8.29
N VAL A 114 0.34 -2.02 9.34
CA VAL A 114 1.72 -1.54 9.46
C VAL A 114 2.49 -2.57 10.27
N VAL A 115 3.53 -3.17 9.67
CA VAL A 115 4.34 -4.22 10.33
C VAL A 115 5.62 -3.69 10.95
N GLU A 116 6.12 -2.56 10.45
CA GLU A 116 7.29 -1.89 11.00
C GLU A 116 7.12 -0.38 10.81
N LYS A 117 7.52 0.41 11.80
CA LYS A 117 7.62 1.86 11.65
C LYS A 117 8.79 2.44 12.44
N ASN A 118 9.40 3.47 11.88
CA ASN A 118 10.41 4.30 12.52
C ASN A 118 9.97 5.76 12.37
N LEU A 119 9.52 6.36 13.47
CA LEU A 119 9.03 7.75 13.47
C LEU A 119 10.16 8.75 13.23
N ASN A 120 11.35 8.51 13.78
CA ASN A 120 12.50 9.42 13.64
C ASN A 120 13.01 9.51 12.21
N GLY A 121 13.01 8.36 11.50
CA GLY A 121 13.37 8.28 10.09
C GLY A 121 12.17 8.40 9.14
N ASP A 122 10.99 8.68 9.67
CA ASP A 122 9.72 8.80 8.94
C ASP A 122 9.47 7.64 7.96
N ARG A 123 9.75 6.41 8.39
CA ARG A 123 9.65 5.19 7.56
C ARG A 123 8.57 4.26 8.07
N CYS A 124 7.63 3.89 7.20
CA CYS A 124 6.56 2.94 7.47
C CYS A 124 6.62 1.76 6.47
N GLU A 125 6.48 0.54 6.96
CA GLU A 125 6.28 -0.66 6.14
C GLU A 125 4.81 -1.09 6.20
N LEU A 126 4.09 -0.81 5.11
CA LEU A 126 2.69 -1.12 4.90
C LEU A 126 2.55 -2.47 4.18
N VAL A 127 1.75 -3.38 4.73
CA VAL A 127 1.36 -4.61 4.04
C VAL A 127 0.06 -4.40 3.30
N CYS A 128 0.07 -4.74 2.02
CA CYS A 128 -1.09 -4.84 1.15
C CYS A 128 -1.35 -6.29 0.79
N VAL A 129 -2.58 -6.60 0.36
CA VAL A 129 -2.96 -7.95 -0.07
C VAL A 129 -3.56 -7.94 -1.47
N THR A 130 -3.27 -9.00 -2.22
CA THR A 130 -3.85 -9.23 -3.54
C THR A 130 -4.01 -10.72 -3.83
N HIS A 131 -4.96 -11.04 -4.71
CA HIS A 131 -5.13 -12.34 -5.35
C HIS A 131 -4.75 -12.30 -6.84
N ASP A 132 -4.33 -11.15 -7.37
CA ASP A 132 -3.97 -10.97 -8.78
C ASP A 132 -2.56 -11.54 -9.03
N LEU A 133 -2.52 -12.79 -9.49
CA LEU A 133 -1.26 -13.47 -9.86
C LEU A 133 -0.53 -12.76 -11.01
N VAL A 134 -1.26 -12.11 -11.92
CA VAL A 134 -0.65 -11.39 -13.05
C VAL A 134 0.12 -10.18 -12.52
N LEU A 135 -0.51 -9.41 -11.62
CA LEU A 135 0.15 -8.30 -10.93
C LEU A 135 1.39 -8.76 -10.17
N VAL A 136 1.31 -9.89 -9.45
CA VAL A 136 2.44 -10.41 -8.68
C VAL A 136 3.62 -10.77 -9.58
N LYS A 137 3.37 -11.52 -10.66
CA LYS A 137 4.42 -11.89 -11.62
C LYS A 137 5.05 -10.66 -12.28
N GLU A 138 4.24 -9.66 -12.61
CA GLU A 138 4.72 -8.41 -13.17
C GLU A 138 5.66 -7.70 -12.18
N LEU A 139 5.25 -7.53 -10.92
CA LEU A 139 6.09 -6.91 -9.90
C LEU A 139 7.37 -7.71 -9.60
N GLU A 140 7.29 -9.04 -9.52
CA GLU A 140 8.47 -9.90 -9.33
C GLU A 140 9.49 -9.69 -10.46
N SER A 141 9.03 -9.63 -11.73
CA SER A 141 9.91 -9.38 -12.88
C SER A 141 10.57 -8.00 -12.90
N LEU A 142 10.00 -7.01 -12.19
CA LEU A 142 10.57 -5.67 -12.04
C LEU A 142 11.63 -5.62 -10.93
N MET A 143 11.60 -6.58 -10.00
CA MET A 143 12.45 -6.64 -8.82
C MET A 143 13.64 -7.59 -8.94
N GLU A 144 13.61 -8.51 -9.91
CA GLU A 144 14.77 -9.24 -10.40
C GLU A 144 15.80 -8.28 -11.01
#